data_AF-A0A3D3DJW5-F1
#
_entry.id   AF-A0A3D3DJW5-F1
#
_cell.length_a   1.000
_cell.length_b   1.000
_cell.length_c   1.000
_cell.angle_alpha   90.00
_cell.angle_beta   90.00
_cell.angle_gamma   90.00
#
_symmetry.space_group_name_H-M   'P 1'
#
loop_
_entity.id
_entity.type
_entity.pdbx_description
1 polymer ?
#
loop_
_entity_poly.entity_id
_entity_poly.type
_entity_poly.pdbx_seq_one_letter_code
_entity_poly.pdbx_strand_id
1 'polypeptide(L)'
;PPPAEYRKALREKVFGGWPAESGTPPLELRERADRAGLRVGVYVLESQPAVKLPLWVLQAPKTRRPEQVLLTVLDAERWTNSPAKGLWRGGEAPETDAHLRQEIQAGKLALAFFAPREVEPASWQTDPKLARQVRRRYMLLGQTLDGMRVWDIRRAVQALKTLPEFKSAALGINARQQMGVNAAYAALFEPEITQLQLEGLPASHQEGPDYLNVLKVGDIPQVLALLGPRVAAPAR
;
A
#
# COMPACT_ATOMS: atom_id res chain seq x y z
N PRO A 1 18.04 -2.06 9.85
CA PRO A 1 17.67 -2.28 8.42
C PRO A 1 17.78 -3.79 8.14
N PRO A 2 16.93 -4.38 7.28
CA PRO A 2 16.99 -5.82 7.02
C PRO A 2 18.36 -6.23 6.43
N PRO A 3 18.81 -7.48 6.60
CA PRO A 3 20.07 -7.95 6.01
C PRO A 3 20.09 -7.75 4.49
N ALA A 4 21.19 -7.22 3.96
CA ALA A 4 21.33 -6.95 2.52
C ALA A 4 21.21 -8.23 1.68
N GLU A 5 21.75 -9.35 2.19
CA GLU A 5 21.67 -10.67 1.55
C GLU A 5 20.23 -11.17 1.43
N TYR A 6 19.40 -10.97 2.46
CA TYR A 6 17.99 -11.36 2.42
C TYR A 6 17.22 -10.57 1.35
N ARG A 7 17.43 -9.25 1.28
CA ARG A 7 16.84 -8.42 0.21
C ARG A 7 17.33 -8.81 -1.17
N LYS A 8 18.62 -9.15 -1.31
CA LYS A 8 19.19 -9.64 -2.56
C LYS A 8 18.53 -10.95 -3.00
N ALA A 9 18.42 -11.92 -2.09
CA ALA A 9 17.75 -13.20 -2.37
C ALA A 9 16.28 -13.01 -2.76
N LEU A 10 15.56 -12.09 -2.11
CA LEU A 10 14.20 -11.71 -2.51
C LEU A 10 14.18 -11.11 -3.92
N ARG A 11 15.07 -10.17 -4.25
CA ARG A 11 15.13 -9.56 -5.58
C ARG A 11 15.44 -10.57 -6.68
N GLU A 12 16.32 -11.53 -6.42
CA GLU A 12 16.75 -12.51 -7.42
C GLU A 12 15.74 -13.66 -7.59
N LYS A 13 15.18 -14.16 -6.49
CA LYS A 13 14.40 -15.41 -6.49
C LYS A 13 12.89 -15.22 -6.47
N VAL A 14 12.42 -14.10 -5.92
CA VAL A 14 11.00 -13.84 -5.64
C VAL A 14 10.47 -12.67 -6.48
N PHE A 15 11.22 -11.57 -6.53
CA PHE A 15 10.87 -10.32 -7.18
C PHE A 15 11.70 -10.03 -8.44
N GLY A 16 12.18 -11.08 -9.10
CA GLY A 16 13.01 -10.97 -10.31
C GLY A 16 12.28 -10.34 -11.49
N GLY A 17 10.95 -10.43 -11.51
CA GLY A 17 10.09 -9.80 -12.53
C GLY A 17 9.79 -8.31 -12.29
N TRP A 18 10.29 -7.69 -11.22
CA TRP A 18 10.09 -6.25 -11.03
C TRP A 18 10.79 -5.44 -12.12
N PRO A 19 10.17 -4.34 -12.58
CA PRO A 19 10.83 -3.40 -13.49
C PRO A 19 12.16 -2.90 -12.92
N ALA A 20 13.06 -2.50 -13.82
CA ALA A 20 14.23 -1.72 -13.43
C ALA A 20 13.75 -0.43 -12.74
N GLU A 21 14.37 -0.07 -11.63
CA GLU A 21 13.98 1.14 -10.89
C GLU A 21 14.31 2.38 -11.73
N SER A 22 13.28 2.98 -12.28
CA SER A 22 13.35 4.20 -13.08
C SER A 22 12.96 5.40 -12.22
N GLY A 23 13.96 6.17 -11.76
CA GLY A 23 13.79 7.50 -11.16
C GLY A 23 12.58 7.67 -10.23
N THR A 24 12.06 8.89 -10.21
CA THR A 24 10.86 9.23 -9.44
C THR A 24 9.61 8.79 -10.20
N PRO A 25 8.67 8.03 -9.60
CA PRO A 25 7.46 7.63 -10.29
C PRO A 25 6.57 8.84 -10.63
N PRO A 26 6.03 8.93 -11.86
CA PRO A 26 5.11 10.01 -12.23
C PRO A 26 3.85 10.01 -11.36
N LEU A 27 3.50 11.19 -10.83
CA LEU A 27 2.32 11.40 -10.01
C LEU A 27 1.58 12.64 -10.48
N GLU A 28 0.38 12.43 -11.03
CA GLU A 28 -0.45 13.51 -11.59
C GLU A 28 -1.63 13.80 -10.68
N LEU A 29 -1.82 15.06 -10.28
CA LEU A 29 -3.03 15.50 -9.58
C LEU A 29 -4.19 15.58 -10.58
N ARG A 30 -5.23 14.76 -10.37
CA ARG A 30 -6.46 14.76 -11.19
C ARG A 30 -7.53 15.66 -10.63
N GLU A 31 -7.69 15.65 -9.33
CA GLU A 31 -8.75 16.41 -8.66
C GLU A 31 -8.25 16.89 -7.30
N ARG A 32 -8.69 18.10 -6.92
CA ARG A 32 -8.57 18.60 -5.56
C ARG A 32 -9.89 19.24 -5.15
N ALA A 33 -10.46 18.77 -4.05
CA ALA A 33 -11.75 19.25 -3.55
C ALA A 33 -11.75 19.27 -2.02
N ASP A 34 -12.50 20.21 -1.44
CA ASP A 34 -12.77 20.20 0.00
C ASP A 34 -14.12 19.47 0.24
N ARG A 35 -14.09 18.38 1.00
CA ARG A 35 -15.24 17.48 1.26
C ARG A 35 -15.28 17.10 2.73
N ALA A 36 -16.44 17.18 3.36
CA ALA A 36 -16.63 16.82 4.77
C ALA A 36 -15.58 17.45 5.74
N GLY A 37 -15.19 18.71 5.48
CA GLY A 37 -14.19 19.42 6.29
C GLY A 37 -12.72 19.00 6.06
N LEU A 38 -12.46 18.17 5.04
CA LEU A 38 -11.13 17.70 4.65
C LEU A 38 -10.79 18.17 3.23
N ARG A 39 -9.52 18.48 2.98
CA ARG A 39 -8.99 18.62 1.63
C ARG A 39 -8.67 17.23 1.10
N VAL A 40 -9.32 16.85 0.00
CA VAL A 40 -9.12 15.61 -0.72
C VAL A 40 -8.35 15.89 -2.01
N GLY A 41 -7.22 15.23 -2.21
CA GLY A 41 -6.49 15.18 -3.45
C GLY A 41 -6.59 13.79 -4.08
N VAL A 42 -6.99 13.73 -5.36
CA VAL A 42 -7.01 12.50 -6.15
C VAL A 42 -5.88 12.56 -7.14
N TYR A 43 -4.97 11.60 -7.03
CA TYR A 43 -3.78 11.49 -7.87
C TYR A 43 -3.85 10.21 -8.70
N VAL A 44 -3.18 10.24 -9.85
CA VAL A 44 -2.88 9.07 -10.66
C VAL A 44 -1.38 8.84 -10.62
N LEU A 45 -1.00 7.72 -10.02
CA LEU A 45 0.36 7.20 -9.97
C LEU A 45 0.60 6.31 -11.18
N GLU A 46 1.67 6.57 -11.93
CA GLU A 46 2.17 5.60 -12.92
C GLU A 46 3.23 4.72 -12.26
N SER A 47 2.82 3.53 -11.80
CA SER A 47 3.70 2.58 -11.08
C SER A 47 4.75 1.95 -12.01
N GLN A 48 4.39 1.78 -13.27
CA GLN A 48 5.26 1.38 -14.38
C GLN A 48 4.60 1.88 -15.67
N PRO A 49 5.30 1.92 -16.82
CA PRO A 49 4.70 2.33 -18.08
C PRO A 49 3.34 1.66 -18.32
N ALA A 50 2.32 2.50 -18.56
CA ALA A 50 0.93 2.11 -18.80
C ALA A 50 0.15 1.52 -17.60
N VAL A 51 0.72 1.45 -16.39
CA VAL A 51 0.01 1.02 -15.17
C VAL A 51 -0.29 2.24 -14.30
N LYS A 52 -1.50 2.77 -14.49
CA LYS A 52 -2.03 3.95 -13.79
C LYS A 52 -2.90 3.52 -12.62
N LEU A 53 -2.49 3.88 -11.40
CA LEU A 53 -3.14 3.48 -10.16
C LEU A 53 -3.58 4.72 -9.38
N PRO A 54 -4.80 4.73 -8.85
CA PRO A 54 -5.29 5.89 -8.13
C PRO A 54 -4.75 5.95 -6.69
N LEU A 55 -4.43 7.16 -6.25
CA LEU A 55 -3.95 7.47 -4.91
C LEU A 55 -4.76 8.66 -4.38
N TRP A 56 -5.41 8.48 -3.23
CA TRP A 56 -6.12 9.55 -2.55
C TRP A 56 -5.30 10.06 -1.39
N VAL A 57 -5.32 11.37 -1.17
CA VAL A 57 -4.68 12.05 -0.05
C VAL A 57 -5.69 12.93 0.64
N LEU A 58 -5.86 12.76 1.94
CA LEU A 58 -6.79 13.49 2.78
C LEU A 58 -6.01 14.20 3.88
N GLN A 59 -6.26 15.49 4.03
CA GLN A 59 -5.62 16.33 5.04
C GLN A 59 -6.56 17.44 5.49
N ALA A 60 -6.34 18.02 6.67
CA ALA A 60 -7.10 19.20 7.05
C ALA A 60 -6.78 20.39 6.10
N PRO A 61 -7.77 21.21 5.71
CA PRO A 61 -7.59 22.24 4.69
C PRO A 61 -6.49 23.28 5.00
N LYS A 62 -6.23 23.54 6.28
CA LYS A 62 -5.23 24.50 6.74
C LYS A 62 -3.83 23.88 6.91
N THR A 63 -3.71 22.56 6.91
CA THR A 63 -2.45 21.86 7.09
C THR A 63 -1.62 21.96 5.82
N ARG A 64 -0.39 22.47 5.95
CA ARG A 64 0.58 22.55 4.85
C ARG A 64 1.63 21.44 4.90
N ARG A 65 1.98 20.98 6.10
CA ARG A 65 2.97 19.93 6.35
C ARG A 65 2.54 19.14 7.58
N PRO A 66 1.92 17.97 7.42
CA PRO A 66 1.62 17.13 8.57
C PRO A 66 2.90 16.50 9.13
N GLU A 67 2.84 16.09 10.39
CA GLU A 67 3.93 15.36 11.05
C GLU A 67 4.02 13.93 10.52
N GLN A 68 2.87 13.32 10.22
CA GLN A 68 2.76 11.95 9.75
C GLN A 68 1.80 11.81 8.56
N VAL A 69 2.10 10.89 7.66
CA VAL A 69 1.16 10.37 6.66
C VAL A 69 0.95 8.87 6.90
N LEU A 70 -0.31 8.45 7.02
CA LEU A 70 -0.69 7.04 7.13
C LEU A 70 -1.27 6.57 5.79
N LEU A 71 -0.51 5.75 5.08
CA LEU A 71 -0.92 5.13 3.83
C LEU A 71 -1.70 3.84 4.11
N THR A 72 -3.00 3.84 3.86
CA THR A 72 -3.82 2.63 3.88
C THR A 72 -3.76 1.95 2.51
N VAL A 73 -3.17 0.76 2.46
CA VAL A 73 -3.15 -0.08 1.26
C VAL A 73 -4.40 -0.95 1.25
N LEU A 74 -5.24 -0.74 0.24
CA LEU A 74 -6.56 -1.36 0.12
C LEU A 74 -6.47 -2.75 -0.55
N ASP A 75 -7.22 -3.70 -0.01
CA ASP A 75 -7.61 -4.94 -0.69
C ASP A 75 -8.98 -4.76 -1.36
N ALA A 76 -9.45 -5.77 -2.10
CA ALA A 76 -10.73 -5.71 -2.81
C ALA A 76 -11.94 -5.54 -1.88
N GLU A 77 -11.87 -6.10 -0.66
CA GLU A 77 -12.95 -6.03 0.32
C GLU A 77 -13.09 -4.61 0.88
N ARG A 78 -12.03 -4.04 1.46
CA ARG A 78 -12.03 -2.66 1.94
C ARG A 78 -12.27 -1.68 0.82
N TRP A 79 -11.74 -1.97 -0.36
CA TRP A 79 -12.05 -1.16 -1.52
C TRP A 79 -13.57 -1.03 -1.74
N THR A 80 -14.28 -2.17 -1.72
CA THR A 80 -15.72 -2.23 -1.99
C THR A 80 -16.52 -1.69 -0.81
N ASN A 81 -16.19 -2.14 0.39
CA ASN A 81 -17.00 -2.05 1.60
C ASN A 81 -16.47 -1.06 2.66
N SER A 82 -15.41 -0.30 2.37
CA SER A 82 -14.83 0.57 3.39
C SER A 82 -15.85 1.58 3.90
N PRO A 83 -16.07 1.66 5.22
CA PRO A 83 -16.89 2.71 5.83
C PRO A 83 -16.35 4.11 5.46
N ALA A 84 -15.03 4.24 5.39
CA ALA A 84 -14.36 5.48 5.09
C ALA A 84 -14.36 5.84 3.57
N LYS A 85 -14.96 5.00 2.70
CA LYS A 85 -15.09 5.28 1.26
C LYS A 85 -15.77 6.61 0.96
N GLY A 86 -16.69 7.05 1.82
CA GLY A 86 -17.28 8.39 1.74
C GLY A 86 -16.25 9.52 1.80
N LEU A 87 -15.17 9.35 2.58
CA LEU A 87 -14.10 10.33 2.72
C LEU A 87 -13.30 10.53 1.42
N TRP A 88 -13.06 9.48 0.63
CA TRP A 88 -12.20 9.55 -0.56
C TRP A 88 -12.92 9.39 -1.91
N ARG A 89 -14.14 8.83 -1.95
CA ARG A 89 -14.98 8.78 -3.17
C ARG A 89 -16.08 9.83 -3.21
N GLY A 90 -16.34 10.53 -2.10
CA GLY A 90 -17.47 11.44 -1.96
C GLY A 90 -18.72 10.68 -1.51
N GLY A 91 -19.08 10.87 -0.24
CA GLY A 91 -20.23 10.28 0.43
C GLY A 91 -20.17 10.56 1.94
N GLU A 92 -21.21 10.18 2.69
CA GLU A 92 -21.17 10.26 4.14
C GLU A 92 -20.15 9.25 4.69
N ALA A 93 -19.33 9.71 5.63
CA ALA A 93 -18.36 8.87 6.31
C ALA A 93 -18.84 8.63 7.75
N PRO A 94 -18.76 7.38 8.26
CA PRO A 94 -19.29 7.02 9.56
C PRO A 94 -18.51 7.67 10.72
N GLU A 95 -19.19 7.75 11.87
CA GLU A 95 -18.66 8.39 13.09
C GLU A 95 -17.48 7.64 13.71
N THR A 96 -17.29 6.36 13.39
CA THR A 96 -16.23 5.48 13.94
C THR A 96 -14.81 6.00 13.69
N ASP A 97 -14.65 6.96 12.77
CA ASP A 97 -13.39 7.63 12.48
C ASP A 97 -13.12 8.88 13.35
N ALA A 98 -13.90 9.15 14.40
CA ALA A 98 -13.82 10.38 15.19
C ALA A 98 -12.40 10.70 15.71
N HIS A 99 -11.66 9.71 16.20
CA HIS A 99 -10.28 9.89 16.66
C HIS A 99 -9.33 10.24 15.51
N LEU A 100 -9.41 9.52 14.38
CA LEU A 100 -8.64 9.82 13.18
C LEU A 100 -8.97 11.21 12.64
N ARG A 101 -10.24 11.60 12.64
CA ARG A 101 -10.67 12.96 12.27
C ARG A 101 -10.07 14.01 13.19
N GLN A 102 -10.02 13.75 14.50
CA GLN A 102 -9.42 14.67 15.47
C GLN A 102 -7.92 14.87 15.20
N GLU A 103 -7.16 13.80 14.91
CA GLU A 103 -5.73 13.92 14.59
C GLU A 103 -5.48 14.64 13.25
N ILE A 104 -6.34 14.41 12.27
CA ILE A 104 -6.29 15.12 10.99
C ILE A 104 -6.60 16.60 11.18
N GLN A 105 -7.64 16.93 11.94
CA GLN A 105 -8.04 18.31 12.25
C GLN A 105 -6.99 19.06 13.09
N ALA A 106 -6.30 18.35 13.99
CA ALA A 106 -5.14 18.87 14.71
C ALA A 106 -3.93 19.13 13.78
N GLY A 107 -4.01 18.72 12.52
CA GLY A 107 -2.99 18.94 11.49
C GLY A 107 -1.76 18.04 11.62
N LYS A 108 -1.80 17.06 12.51
CA LYS A 108 -0.68 16.14 12.77
C LYS A 108 -0.64 15.00 11.75
N LEU A 109 -1.81 14.51 11.35
CA LEU A 109 -1.95 13.34 10.49
C LEU A 109 -2.57 13.70 9.14
N ALA A 110 -1.96 13.21 8.06
CA ALA A 110 -2.62 13.04 6.77
C ALA A 110 -2.92 11.55 6.53
N LEU A 111 -4.02 11.28 5.85
CA LEU A 111 -4.34 9.92 5.40
C LEU A 111 -4.08 9.82 3.90
N ALA A 112 -3.54 8.68 3.47
CA ALA A 112 -3.49 8.33 2.06
C ALA A 112 -4.16 6.98 1.85
N PHE A 113 -4.85 6.79 0.73
CA PHE A 113 -5.47 5.53 0.36
C PHE A 113 -4.96 5.12 -1.00
N PHE A 114 -4.51 3.87 -1.12
CA PHE A 114 -3.94 3.36 -2.35
C PHE A 114 -4.48 1.97 -2.65
N ALA A 115 -4.92 1.79 -3.89
CA ALA A 115 -5.33 0.51 -4.42
C ALA A 115 -4.24 0.03 -5.40
N PRO A 116 -3.43 -0.99 -5.03
CA PRO A 116 -2.51 -1.63 -5.96
C PRO A 116 -3.22 -2.21 -7.18
N ARG A 117 -2.45 -2.62 -8.20
CA ARG A 117 -3.04 -3.17 -9.43
C ARG A 117 -4.02 -4.30 -9.13
N GLU A 118 -5.07 -4.32 -9.94
CA GLU A 118 -6.12 -5.34 -9.86
C GLU A 118 -6.87 -5.39 -8.52
N VAL A 119 -7.00 -4.25 -7.83
CA VAL A 119 -7.91 -4.10 -6.67
C VAL A 119 -9.24 -3.44 -7.09
N GLU A 120 -9.26 -2.68 -8.20
CA GLU A 120 -10.34 -1.72 -8.51
C GLU A 120 -10.77 -1.61 -9.98
N PRO A 121 -12.09 -1.55 -10.21
CA PRO A 121 -12.95 -2.68 -9.93
C PRO A 121 -12.50 -3.80 -10.87
N ALA A 122 -11.61 -4.66 -10.37
CA ALA A 122 -11.26 -5.87 -11.08
C ALA A 122 -12.45 -6.84 -10.99
N SER A 123 -13.50 -6.56 -11.78
CA SER A 123 -14.71 -7.37 -11.91
C SER A 123 -14.39 -8.83 -12.20
N TRP A 124 -13.22 -9.11 -12.77
CA TRP A 124 -12.72 -10.45 -12.95
C TRP A 124 -12.46 -11.22 -11.65
N GLN A 125 -12.23 -10.55 -10.52
CA GLN A 125 -12.00 -11.23 -9.24
C GLN A 125 -13.26 -11.94 -8.74
N THR A 126 -14.46 -11.51 -9.17
CA THR A 126 -15.71 -12.20 -8.84
C THR A 126 -15.93 -13.46 -9.69
N ASP A 127 -15.22 -13.61 -10.82
CA ASP A 127 -15.18 -14.84 -11.61
C ASP A 127 -13.94 -15.68 -11.24
N PRO A 128 -14.11 -16.82 -10.53
CA PRO A 128 -12.99 -17.66 -10.12
C PRO A 128 -12.17 -18.23 -11.30
N LYS A 129 -12.78 -18.39 -12.48
CA LYS A 129 -12.07 -18.86 -13.68
C LYS A 129 -11.18 -17.76 -14.23
N LEU A 130 -11.72 -16.57 -14.43
CA LEU A 130 -10.95 -15.43 -14.93
C LEU A 130 -9.86 -15.02 -13.93
N ALA A 131 -10.16 -15.05 -12.64
CA ALA A 131 -9.17 -14.79 -11.59
C ALA A 131 -7.97 -15.75 -11.61
N ARG A 132 -8.23 -17.05 -11.85
CA ARG A 132 -7.15 -18.04 -12.05
C ARG A 132 -6.35 -17.75 -13.31
N GLN A 133 -7.01 -17.37 -14.41
CA GLN A 133 -6.33 -17.04 -15.66
C GLN A 133 -5.41 -15.83 -15.50
N VAL A 134 -5.86 -14.76 -14.84
CA VAL A 134 -5.05 -13.57 -14.59
C VAL A 134 -3.82 -13.92 -13.75
N ARG A 135 -3.99 -14.61 -12.60
CA ARG A 135 -2.86 -15.05 -11.76
C ARG A 135 -1.83 -15.87 -12.54
N ARG A 136 -2.28 -16.82 -13.36
CA ARG A 136 -1.40 -17.66 -14.20
C ARG A 136 -0.64 -16.85 -15.25
N ARG A 137 -1.24 -15.82 -15.85
CA ARG A 137 -0.55 -14.96 -16.84
C ARG A 137 0.63 -14.22 -16.22
N TYR A 138 0.52 -13.78 -14.97
CA TYR A 138 1.67 -13.23 -14.26
C TYR A 138 2.78 -14.29 -14.14
N MET A 139 2.45 -15.51 -13.71
CA MET A 139 3.44 -16.58 -13.52
C MET A 139 4.15 -16.99 -14.81
N LEU A 140 3.44 -16.99 -15.95
CA LEU A 140 4.05 -17.25 -17.28
C LEU A 140 5.11 -16.21 -17.66
N LEU A 141 5.02 -15.00 -17.10
CA LEU A 141 5.99 -13.92 -17.30
C LEU A 141 7.08 -13.90 -16.21
N GLY A 142 7.16 -14.94 -15.37
CA GLY A 142 8.14 -15.00 -14.27
C GLY A 142 7.85 -14.04 -13.12
N GLN A 143 6.61 -13.59 -12.98
CA GLN A 143 6.15 -12.66 -11.92
C GLN A 143 4.92 -13.23 -11.21
N THR A 144 4.49 -12.62 -10.12
CA THR A 144 3.17 -12.89 -9.51
C THR A 144 2.39 -11.60 -9.39
N LEU A 145 1.06 -11.70 -9.33
CA LEU A 145 0.21 -10.53 -9.10
C LEU A 145 0.62 -9.83 -7.80
N ASP A 146 0.78 -10.59 -6.71
CA ASP A 146 1.15 -10.04 -5.42
C ASP A 146 2.59 -9.52 -5.38
N GLY A 147 3.53 -10.16 -6.10
CA GLY A 147 4.86 -9.60 -6.33
C GLY A 147 4.77 -8.22 -6.98
N MET A 148 3.91 -8.04 -7.98
CA MET A 148 3.72 -6.75 -8.63
C MET A 148 2.92 -5.74 -7.79
N ARG A 149 2.05 -6.19 -6.89
CA ARG A 149 1.41 -5.32 -5.89
C ARG A 149 2.40 -4.81 -4.84
N VAL A 150 3.40 -5.60 -4.47
CA VAL A 150 4.52 -5.12 -3.65
C VAL A 150 5.25 -3.99 -4.37
N TRP A 151 5.54 -4.16 -5.67
CA TRP A 151 6.12 -3.09 -6.49
C TRP A 151 5.26 -1.82 -6.48
N ASP A 152 3.95 -1.96 -6.67
CA ASP A 152 3.02 -0.82 -6.64
C ASP A 152 3.04 -0.06 -5.32
N ILE A 153 3.06 -0.77 -4.19
CA ILE A 153 3.15 -0.15 -2.85
C ILE A 153 4.46 0.62 -2.72
N ARG A 154 5.59 0.04 -3.18
CA ARG A 154 6.88 0.74 -3.20
C ARG A 154 6.81 2.04 -3.99
N ARG A 155 6.19 2.01 -5.17
CA ARG A 155 6.02 3.21 -6.00
C ARG A 155 5.08 4.24 -5.37
N ALA A 156 4.03 3.82 -4.69
CA ALA A 156 3.13 4.72 -3.97
C ALA A 156 3.84 5.46 -2.84
N VAL A 157 4.67 4.76 -2.07
CA VAL A 157 5.48 5.35 -0.99
C VAL A 157 6.44 6.40 -1.55
N GLN A 158 7.15 6.06 -2.63
CA GLN A 158 8.07 6.99 -3.28
C GLN A 158 7.35 8.21 -3.86
N ALA A 159 6.21 8.00 -4.52
CA ALA A 159 5.38 9.06 -5.07
C ALA A 159 4.86 10.00 -3.99
N LEU A 160 4.38 9.47 -2.86
CA LEU A 160 3.95 10.29 -1.72
C LEU A 160 5.09 11.19 -1.22
N LYS A 161 6.32 10.66 -1.15
CA LYS A 161 7.50 11.42 -0.71
C LYS A 161 7.97 12.48 -1.73
N THR A 162 7.46 12.48 -2.95
CA THR A 162 7.67 13.58 -3.91
C THR A 162 6.83 14.81 -3.59
N LEU A 163 5.71 14.63 -2.88
CA LEU A 163 4.84 15.73 -2.51
C LEU A 163 5.56 16.62 -1.47
N PRO A 164 5.70 17.94 -1.71
CA PRO A 164 6.44 18.83 -0.82
C PRO A 164 5.97 18.81 0.64
N GLU A 165 4.69 18.55 0.87
CA GLU A 165 4.07 18.43 2.19
C GLU A 165 4.50 17.18 2.97
N PHE A 166 4.89 16.10 2.29
CA PHE A 166 5.21 14.81 2.92
C PHE A 166 6.69 14.46 2.91
N LYS A 167 7.53 15.29 2.28
CA LYS A 167 8.98 15.05 2.18
C LYS A 167 9.63 14.74 3.54
N SER A 168 9.21 15.43 4.61
CA SER A 168 9.71 15.22 5.98
C SER A 168 8.73 14.49 6.90
N ALA A 169 7.53 14.14 6.43
CA ALA A 169 6.52 13.49 7.25
C ALA A 169 6.94 12.04 7.54
N ALA A 170 6.71 11.56 8.76
CA ALA A 170 6.83 10.14 9.07
C ALA A 170 5.79 9.37 8.22
N LEU A 171 6.19 8.25 7.61
CA LEU A 171 5.30 7.47 6.76
C LEU A 171 4.98 6.13 7.42
N GLY A 172 3.73 5.97 7.82
CA GLY A 172 3.16 4.71 8.27
C GLY A 172 2.38 4.01 7.15
N ILE A 173 2.26 2.69 7.22
CA ILE A 173 1.32 1.93 6.39
C ILE A 173 0.31 1.20 7.27
N ASN A 174 -0.96 1.24 6.89
CA ASN A 174 -2.02 0.37 7.38
C ASN A 174 -2.42 -0.61 6.29
N ALA A 175 -2.42 -1.91 6.57
CA ALA A 175 -2.84 -2.94 5.62
C ALA A 175 -3.34 -4.19 6.35
N ARG A 176 -4.15 -5.00 5.66
CA ARG A 176 -4.79 -6.19 6.23
C ARG A 176 -4.53 -7.43 5.39
N GLN A 177 -4.63 -8.60 6.02
CA GLN A 177 -4.68 -9.89 5.33
C GLN A 177 -3.49 -10.04 4.35
N GLN A 178 -3.73 -10.58 3.16
CA GLN A 178 -2.73 -10.72 2.10
C GLN A 178 -2.07 -9.40 1.71
N MET A 179 -2.79 -8.28 1.75
CA MET A 179 -2.22 -6.97 1.43
C MET A 179 -1.25 -6.47 2.51
N GLY A 180 -1.45 -6.89 3.76
CA GLY A 180 -0.52 -6.64 4.85
C GLY A 180 0.82 -7.34 4.65
N VAL A 181 0.81 -8.55 4.08
CA VAL A 181 2.03 -9.26 3.67
C VAL A 181 2.75 -8.51 2.54
N ASN A 182 2.00 -8.05 1.52
CA ASN A 182 2.55 -7.21 0.44
C ASN A 182 3.21 -5.92 0.98
N ALA A 183 2.57 -5.26 1.94
CA ALA A 183 3.10 -4.06 2.60
C ALA A 183 4.36 -4.35 3.42
N ALA A 184 4.40 -5.47 4.14
CA ALA A 184 5.59 -5.90 4.89
C ALA A 184 6.79 -6.11 3.96
N TYR A 185 6.60 -6.79 2.82
CA TYR A 185 7.66 -6.92 1.82
C TYR A 185 8.10 -5.57 1.25
N ALA A 186 7.17 -4.66 0.93
CA ALA A 186 7.52 -3.33 0.44
C ALA A 186 8.40 -2.57 1.45
N ALA A 187 8.10 -2.69 2.75
CA ALA A 187 8.85 -2.07 3.83
C ALA A 187 10.27 -2.62 4.05
N LEU A 188 10.58 -3.82 3.54
CA LEU A 188 11.97 -4.27 3.49
C LEU A 188 12.79 -3.42 2.51
N PHE A 189 12.18 -2.91 1.44
CA PHE A 189 12.85 -2.16 0.38
C PHE A 189 12.74 -0.64 0.51
N GLU A 190 11.72 -0.14 1.22
CA GLU A 190 11.52 1.30 1.40
C GLU A 190 11.83 1.71 2.85
N PRO A 191 13.02 2.26 3.14
CA PRO A 191 13.42 2.66 4.50
C PRO A 191 12.59 3.82 5.05
N GLU A 192 11.93 4.59 4.18
CA GLU A 192 11.02 5.69 4.52
C GLU A 192 9.77 5.22 5.27
N ILE A 193 9.41 3.94 5.19
CA ILE A 193 8.31 3.36 5.98
C ILE A 193 8.80 3.16 7.41
N THR A 194 8.34 4.01 8.31
CA THR A 194 8.75 4.02 9.73
C THR A 194 7.84 3.17 10.61
N GLN A 195 6.58 2.95 10.19
CA GLN A 195 5.59 2.18 10.96
C GLN A 195 4.69 1.33 10.06
N LEU A 196 4.31 0.15 10.53
CA LEU A 196 3.43 -0.81 9.89
C LEU A 196 2.34 -1.25 10.87
N GLN A 197 1.09 -0.94 10.55
CA GLN A 197 -0.09 -1.44 11.24
C GLN A 197 -0.69 -2.55 10.36
N LEU A 198 -0.41 -3.80 10.73
CA LEU A 198 -0.76 -4.97 9.96
C LEU A 198 -1.75 -5.83 10.76
N GLU A 199 -2.89 -6.16 10.17
CA GLU A 199 -3.95 -6.89 10.87
C GLU A 199 -4.39 -8.13 10.07
N GLY A 200 -4.63 -9.24 10.78
CA GLY A 200 -5.13 -10.48 10.19
C GLY A 200 -4.17 -11.11 9.17
N LEU A 201 -2.85 -11.01 9.38
CA LEU A 201 -1.90 -11.64 8.46
C LEU A 201 -2.05 -13.17 8.49
N PRO A 202 -1.91 -13.86 7.34
CA PRO A 202 -1.78 -15.31 7.35
C PRO A 202 -0.52 -15.74 8.10
N ALA A 203 -0.58 -16.92 8.73
CA ALA A 203 0.52 -17.41 9.56
C ALA A 203 1.77 -17.81 8.74
N SER A 204 1.56 -18.18 7.47
CA SER A 204 2.59 -18.65 6.55
C SER A 204 2.21 -18.37 5.10
N HIS A 205 3.20 -18.34 4.20
CA HIS A 205 2.99 -18.33 2.74
C HIS A 205 2.27 -19.56 2.19
N GLN A 206 2.06 -20.62 2.99
CA GLN A 206 1.16 -21.71 2.60
C GLN A 206 -0.29 -21.22 2.38
N GLU A 207 -0.71 -20.18 3.09
CA GLU A 207 -2.04 -19.56 3.01
C GLU A 207 -1.96 -18.09 2.58
N GLY A 208 -0.74 -17.63 2.27
CA GLY A 208 -0.42 -16.24 1.96
C GLY A 208 -0.62 -15.85 0.50
N PRO A 209 -0.18 -14.64 0.14
CA PRO A 209 -0.15 -14.21 -1.26
C PRO A 209 0.79 -15.08 -2.10
N ASP A 210 0.50 -15.19 -3.40
CA ASP A 210 1.30 -15.99 -4.31
C ASP A 210 2.64 -15.30 -4.62
N TYR A 211 3.74 -15.98 -4.35
CA TYR A 211 5.09 -15.54 -4.72
C TYR A 211 5.93 -16.71 -5.23
N LEU A 212 6.69 -16.49 -6.31
CA LEU A 212 7.61 -17.51 -6.83
C LEU A 212 8.76 -17.73 -5.83
N ASN A 213 9.07 -18.99 -5.53
CA ASN A 213 10.18 -19.43 -4.67
C ASN A 213 10.22 -18.86 -3.24
N VAL A 214 9.18 -18.20 -2.73
CA VAL A 214 9.27 -17.44 -1.47
C VAL A 214 9.67 -18.30 -0.26
N LEU A 215 9.09 -19.48 -0.11
CA LEU A 215 9.41 -20.40 0.99
C LEU A 215 10.85 -20.97 0.92
N LYS A 216 11.56 -20.81 -0.21
CA LYS A 216 13.00 -21.12 -0.31
C LYS A 216 13.88 -19.98 0.21
N VAL A 217 13.30 -18.79 0.42
CA VAL A 217 13.99 -17.59 0.93
C VAL A 217 13.61 -17.34 2.38
N GLY A 218 12.33 -17.39 2.71
CA GLY A 218 11.83 -17.21 4.06
C GLY A 218 10.30 -17.14 4.12
N ASP A 219 9.77 -17.15 5.34
CA ASP A 219 8.32 -17.10 5.59
C ASP A 219 7.88 -15.78 6.24
N ILE A 220 6.56 -15.56 6.34
CA ILE A 220 5.94 -14.34 6.88
C ILE A 220 6.51 -13.98 8.27
N PRO A 221 6.61 -14.90 9.26
CA PRO A 221 7.16 -14.55 10.58
C PRO A 221 8.60 -14.01 10.53
N GLN A 222 9.43 -14.54 9.62
CA GLN A 222 10.80 -14.05 9.44
C GLN A 222 10.82 -12.64 8.86
N VAL A 223 9.95 -12.34 7.89
CA VAL A 223 9.79 -10.99 7.33
C VAL A 223 9.40 -10.00 8.43
N LEU A 224 8.43 -10.34 9.28
CA LEU A 224 8.01 -9.48 10.39
C LEU A 224 9.14 -9.27 11.41
N ALA A 225 9.88 -10.33 11.76
CA ALA A 225 11.03 -10.23 12.65
C ALA A 225 12.12 -9.30 12.11
N LEU A 226 12.39 -9.33 10.79
CA LEU A 226 13.34 -8.44 10.13
C LEU A 226 12.92 -6.97 10.13
N LEU A 227 11.61 -6.71 10.13
CA LEU A 227 11.04 -5.36 10.24
C LEU A 227 11.07 -4.85 11.68
N GLY A 228 11.00 -5.77 12.66
CA GLY A 228 11.21 -5.50 14.07
C GLY A 228 10.31 -4.37 14.59
N PRO A 229 10.86 -3.33 15.25
CA PRO A 229 10.07 -2.24 15.85
C PRO A 229 9.19 -1.45 14.87
N ARG A 230 9.39 -1.59 13.55
CA ARG A 230 8.51 -0.96 12.57
C ARG A 230 7.11 -1.56 12.60
N VAL A 231 6.97 -2.84 12.94
CA VAL A 231 5.67 -3.50 13.04
C VAL A 231 5.04 -3.11 14.38
N ALA A 232 3.91 -2.42 14.32
CA ALA A 232 3.13 -2.09 15.50
C ALA A 232 2.67 -3.38 16.19
N ALA A 233 2.66 -3.37 17.52
CA ALA A 233 2.04 -4.45 18.27
C ALA A 233 0.56 -4.56 17.86
N PRO A 234 0.00 -5.77 17.73
CA PRO A 234 -1.43 -5.93 17.48
C PRO A 234 -2.20 -5.20 18.57
N ALA A 235 -3.19 -4.40 18.17
CA ALA A 235 -4.12 -3.77 19.11
C ALA A 235 -4.78 -4.91 19.91
N ARG A 236 -4.62 -4.86 21.24
CA ARG A 236 -5.24 -5.81 22.17
C ARG A 236 -6.74 -5.57 22.27
#